data_AF-A0A941ZNG7-F1
#
_entry.id   AF-A0A941ZNG7-F1
#
_cell.length_a   1.000
_cell.length_b   1.000
_cell.length_c   1.000
_cell.angle_alpha   90.00
_cell.angle_beta   90.00
_cell.angle_gamma   90.00
#
_symmetry.space_group_name_H-M   'P 1'
#
loop_
_entity.id
_entity.type
_entity.pdbx_description
1 polymer ?
#
loop_
_entity_poly.entity_id
_entity_poly.type
_entity_poly.pdbx_seq_one_letter_code
_entity_poly.pdbx_strand_id
1 'polypeptide(L)'
;MADIDFEDKGSVLNPLRAWAFLGRKPVTEPLEPRLASLNYRGFHLNDWEKCIGCSTCQKVCDNAAITMVRIPGLPQDPVKGVRNERPAIDYGRCCWCGLCVDICPTGSLSLSREYVHTCTDDQLSSYFVLPDPKGMHGKYYGHGWTKTADSDLVDLVRQPMAELEPQARSANFDEIVAGYDDQQALLEASRCVQCGMCHDACPTHMNAPEYIRAIWEGKVEEAVRWIYETNPFSHVCGRVCTHRCEDACSVGRRGTPIAIRWLKRYAMDAVPHERVKQIAAAGRLTHASGRRVAIVGAGPAGLTAAFDLARKGHGVTVFEALDKPGGMTRWGIPEYRLPYDKLDQDIDVIRSVGVDIRCNVRIGRDITLEQLRSDYDAVLIALGLQTGRSTRVPNSEHPQVRKSVELLRQVTAGEDIGTPRSAVVIGGGNVAMDIARTGPQECLVDAQGRLTGLRTWRVKAIFDEQGRFAPSYDSDDERIHPGEMVVEAIGQASDTSLLGDALTEKLEWRRGRLDVDAGGRTSEPWLWAAGDMVRGPDVVNAVADGHRVAASIHAHIGVPETVR
;
A
#
# COMPACT_ATOMS: atom_id res chain seq x y z
N MET A 1 12.82 47.66 29.97
CA MET A 1 12.41 46.99 31.23
C MET A 1 13.65 46.39 31.90
N ALA A 2 14.67 47.20 32.19
CA ALA A 2 15.95 46.72 32.74
C ALA A 2 16.43 47.53 33.96
N ASP A 3 15.59 48.41 34.52
CA ASP A 3 15.87 49.18 35.73
C ASP A 3 14.79 48.92 36.79
N ILE A 4 14.52 47.65 37.09
CA ILE A 4 13.78 47.27 38.31
C ILE A 4 14.79 46.59 39.22
N ASP A 5 15.31 47.36 40.18
CA ASP A 5 16.17 46.88 41.24
C ASP A 5 15.33 46.00 42.20
N PHE A 6 15.33 44.70 41.95
CA PHE A 6 14.53 43.72 42.71
C PHE A 6 15.17 43.35 44.05
N GLU A 7 16.39 43.86 44.34
CA GLU A 7 17.10 43.61 45.59
C GLU A 7 16.98 44.75 46.61
N ASP A 8 16.37 45.89 46.26
CA ASP A 8 16.02 46.92 47.22
C ASP A 8 14.91 46.39 48.16
N LYS A 9 15.33 45.74 49.24
CA LYS A 9 14.51 45.33 50.39
C LYS A 9 14.07 46.57 51.17
N GLY A 10 13.44 47.52 50.47
CA GLY A 10 13.31 48.89 50.92
C GLY A 10 12.81 48.96 52.36
N SER A 11 13.27 50.00 53.07
CA SER A 11 13.03 50.33 54.50
C SER A 11 12.05 49.43 55.27
N VAL A 12 12.40 49.03 56.49
CA VAL A 12 11.51 48.33 57.44
C VAL A 12 10.17 49.04 57.66
N LEU A 13 10.08 50.33 57.35
CA LEU A 13 8.86 51.15 57.41
C LEU A 13 8.03 51.16 56.11
N ASN A 14 8.47 50.50 55.03
CA ASN A 14 7.72 50.37 53.78
C ASN A 14 6.31 49.76 53.94
N PRO A 15 6.04 48.81 54.85
CA PRO A 15 4.68 48.38 55.14
C PRO A 15 3.75 49.51 55.62
N LEU A 16 4.31 50.57 56.23
CA LEU A 16 3.54 51.76 56.62
C LEU A 16 3.26 52.68 55.43
N ARG A 17 4.01 52.60 54.31
CA ARG A 17 3.63 53.31 53.06
C ARG A 17 2.32 52.77 52.49
N ALA A 18 1.96 51.52 52.78
CA ALA A 18 0.65 50.99 52.44
C ALA A 18 -0.50 51.78 53.11
N TRP A 19 -0.25 52.43 54.25
CA TRP A 19 -1.25 53.28 54.92
C TRP A 19 -1.59 54.53 54.12
N ALA A 20 -0.70 55.01 53.23
CA ALA A 20 -1.03 56.09 52.30
C ALA A 20 -2.08 55.68 51.25
N PHE A 21 -2.33 54.38 51.12
CA PHE A 21 -3.37 53.79 50.28
C PHE A 21 -4.60 53.36 51.09
N LEU A 22 -4.58 53.49 52.42
CA LEU A 22 -5.73 53.22 53.29
C LEU A 22 -6.85 54.22 52.94
N GLY A 23 -8.01 53.72 52.51
CA GLY A 23 -9.15 54.55 52.08
C GLY A 23 -9.09 55.00 50.62
N ARG A 24 -7.99 54.76 49.89
CA ARG A 24 -7.98 54.88 48.42
C ARG A 24 -8.66 53.66 47.84
N LYS A 25 -9.70 53.87 47.03
CA LYS A 25 -10.26 52.77 46.24
C LYS A 25 -9.21 52.31 45.23
N PRO A 26 -8.95 51.00 45.09
CA PRO A 26 -8.10 50.51 44.02
C PRO A 26 -8.65 51.00 42.68
N VAL A 27 -7.78 51.58 41.86
CA VAL A 27 -8.12 52.01 40.51
C VAL A 27 -7.72 50.87 39.59
N THR A 28 -8.70 50.08 39.15
CA THR A 28 -8.53 49.14 38.05
C THR A 28 -8.86 49.89 36.77
N GLU A 29 -7.84 50.30 36.03
CA GLU A 29 -8.03 50.81 34.66
C GLU A 29 -8.20 49.60 33.73
N PRO A 30 -9.37 49.40 33.10
CA PRO A 30 -9.53 48.37 32.10
C PRO A 30 -8.67 48.74 30.89
N LEU A 31 -7.58 48.00 30.67
CA LEU A 31 -6.84 48.11 29.43
C LEU A 31 -7.72 47.59 28.30
N GLU A 32 -7.98 48.43 27.29
CA GLU A 32 -8.62 47.95 26.08
C GLU A 32 -7.78 46.80 25.47
N PRO A 33 -8.42 45.73 24.97
CA PRO A 33 -7.71 44.60 24.38
C PRO A 33 -6.81 45.08 23.25
N ARG A 34 -5.50 44.89 23.39
CA ARG A 34 -4.56 45.19 22.31
C ARG A 34 -4.80 44.21 21.18
N LEU A 35 -5.00 44.73 19.98
CA LEU A 35 -5.07 43.92 18.78
C LEU A 35 -3.72 43.18 18.62
N ALA A 36 -3.76 41.84 18.72
CA ALA A 36 -2.56 41.03 18.53
C ALA A 36 -2.02 41.19 17.10
N SER A 37 -0.71 41.02 16.88
CA SER A 37 -0.11 41.11 15.54
C SER A 37 -0.67 40.05 14.58
N LEU A 38 -0.53 40.28 13.27
CA LEU A 38 -0.93 39.29 12.25
C LEU A 38 -0.16 37.95 12.36
N ASN A 39 1.08 37.98 12.85
CA ASN A 39 1.89 36.76 13.04
C ASN A 39 1.87 36.26 14.50
N TYR A 40 0.87 36.69 15.28
CA TYR A 40 0.79 36.28 16.68
C TYR A 40 0.55 34.78 16.81
N ARG A 41 1.23 34.13 17.75
CA ARG A 41 1.12 32.69 18.01
C ARG A 41 0.15 32.45 19.16
N GLY A 42 -1.15 32.65 18.90
CA GLY A 42 -2.22 32.46 19.88
C GLY A 42 -2.65 31.00 20.04
N PHE A 43 -3.90 30.77 20.44
CA PHE A 43 -4.45 29.42 20.52
C PHE A 43 -4.62 28.80 19.14
N HIS A 44 -4.41 27.50 19.02
CA HIS A 44 -4.53 26.77 17.77
C HIS A 44 -5.97 26.80 17.25
N LEU A 45 -6.08 26.80 15.93
CA LEU A 45 -7.29 26.55 15.17
C LEU A 45 -7.06 25.27 14.37
N ASN A 46 -8.09 24.42 14.29
CA ASN A 46 -8.04 23.24 13.43
C ASN A 46 -9.22 23.18 12.48
N ASP A 47 -8.91 23.19 11.17
CA ASP A 47 -9.86 22.92 10.10
C ASP A 47 -10.12 21.40 10.03
N TRP A 48 -11.26 20.97 10.57
CA TRP A 48 -11.59 19.54 10.67
C TRP A 48 -11.93 18.91 9.32
N GLU A 49 -12.29 19.69 8.31
CA GLU A 49 -12.55 19.17 6.97
C GLU A 49 -11.24 18.83 6.26
N LYS A 50 -10.20 19.65 6.46
CA LYS A 50 -8.86 19.40 5.91
C LYS A 50 -8.01 18.47 6.75
N CYS A 51 -8.27 18.34 8.05
CA CYS A 51 -7.47 17.51 8.93
C CYS A 51 -7.73 16.02 8.67
N ILE A 52 -6.66 15.27 8.40
CA ILE A 52 -6.75 13.82 8.10
C ILE A 52 -6.34 12.93 9.28
N GLY A 53 -5.99 13.52 10.44
CA GLY A 53 -5.58 12.76 11.62
C GLY A 53 -4.22 12.06 11.48
N CYS A 54 -3.26 12.64 10.73
CA CYS A 54 -1.95 12.02 10.47
C CYS A 54 -0.96 12.01 11.63
N SER A 55 -1.31 12.62 12.77
CA SER A 55 -0.48 12.72 13.98
C SER A 55 0.89 13.41 13.83
N THR A 56 1.24 13.98 12.67
CA THR A 56 2.51 14.69 12.49
C THR A 56 2.68 15.86 13.48
N CYS A 57 1.61 16.59 13.80
CA CYS A 57 1.64 17.66 14.80
C CYS A 57 1.96 17.14 16.22
N GLN A 58 1.49 15.95 16.59
CA GLN A 58 1.86 15.30 17.84
C GLN A 58 3.33 14.89 17.82
N LYS A 59 3.79 14.27 16.73
CA LYS A 59 5.17 13.74 16.62
C LYS A 59 6.25 14.82 16.65
N VAL A 60 5.95 16.01 16.12
CA VAL A 60 6.89 17.16 16.13
C VAL A 60 6.89 17.92 17.46
N CYS A 61 5.98 17.61 18.39
CA CYS A 61 5.81 18.36 19.61
C CYS A 61 6.76 17.86 20.71
N ASP A 62 7.95 18.48 20.81
CA ASP A 62 8.96 18.12 21.82
C ASP A 62 8.46 18.25 23.27
N ASN A 63 7.50 19.14 23.52
CA ASN A 63 6.90 19.32 24.84
C ASN A 63 5.83 18.26 25.18
N ALA A 64 5.51 17.35 24.25
CA ALA A 64 4.42 16.39 24.38
C ALA A 64 3.09 17.06 24.80
N ALA A 65 2.83 18.25 24.24
CA ALA A 65 1.65 19.06 24.52
C ALA A 65 0.45 18.68 23.63
N ILE A 66 0.66 17.89 22.57
CA ILE A 66 -0.39 17.52 21.62
C ILE A 66 -0.65 16.02 21.73
N THR A 67 -1.92 15.66 21.89
CA THR A 67 -2.39 14.27 21.90
C THR A 67 -3.46 14.11 20.82
N MET A 68 -3.28 13.15 19.91
CA MET A 68 -4.34 12.80 18.96
C MET A 68 -5.48 12.09 19.68
N VAL A 69 -6.68 12.68 19.64
CA VAL A 69 -7.88 12.12 20.25
C VAL A 69 -8.86 11.67 19.17
N ARG A 70 -9.47 10.50 19.39
CA ARG A 70 -10.49 9.96 18.49
C ARG A 70 -11.79 10.76 18.62
N ILE A 71 -12.34 11.17 17.49
CA ILE A 71 -13.60 11.91 17.40
C ILE A 71 -14.66 10.98 16.80
N PRO A 72 -15.67 10.57 17.60
CA PRO A 72 -16.81 9.80 17.09
C PRO A 72 -17.52 10.53 15.94
N GLY A 73 -17.88 9.80 14.89
CA GLY A 73 -18.60 10.34 13.73
C GLY A 73 -17.71 10.87 12.60
N LEU A 74 -16.40 11.05 12.82
CA LEU A 74 -15.48 11.37 11.72
C LEU A 74 -15.14 10.13 10.89
N PRO A 75 -14.88 10.30 9.57
CA PRO A 75 -14.53 9.19 8.69
C PRO A 75 -13.19 8.58 9.08
N GLN A 76 -13.06 7.27 8.81
CA GLN A 76 -11.82 6.53 8.92
C GLN A 76 -11.69 5.63 7.70
N ASP A 77 -10.60 5.79 6.97
CA ASP A 77 -10.31 5.04 5.74
C ASP A 77 -8.78 4.94 5.59
N PRO A 78 -8.17 3.82 5.99
CA PRO A 78 -6.73 3.61 5.86
C PRO A 78 -6.24 3.70 4.42
N VAL A 79 -7.01 3.20 3.45
CA VAL A 79 -6.62 3.20 2.03
C VAL A 79 -6.53 4.63 1.50
N LYS A 80 -7.42 5.52 1.97
CA LYS A 80 -7.35 6.94 1.65
C LYS A 80 -6.45 7.73 2.57
N GLY A 81 -5.77 7.14 3.56
CA GLY A 81 -4.97 7.88 4.53
C GLY A 81 -5.80 8.87 5.35
N VAL A 82 -6.90 8.41 5.95
CA VAL A 82 -7.79 9.21 6.81
C VAL A 82 -7.99 8.49 8.15
N ARG A 83 -7.67 9.17 9.24
CA ARG A 83 -8.00 8.75 10.62
C ARG A 83 -9.04 9.69 11.22
N ASN A 84 -9.91 9.13 12.06
CA ASN A 84 -10.93 9.86 12.83
C ASN A 84 -10.34 10.54 14.08
N GLU A 85 -9.13 11.08 13.97
CA GLU A 85 -8.39 11.66 15.08
C GLU A 85 -8.13 13.15 14.87
N ARG A 86 -8.16 13.95 15.94
CA ARG A 86 -7.85 15.39 15.93
C ARG A 86 -6.89 15.74 17.07
N PRO A 87 -6.01 16.73 16.90
CA PRO A 87 -5.05 17.09 17.94
C PRO A 87 -5.76 17.81 19.09
N ALA A 88 -5.74 17.25 20.29
CA ALA A 88 -6.03 17.98 21.51
C ALA A 88 -4.72 18.56 22.08
N ILE A 89 -4.78 19.76 22.64
CA ILE A 89 -3.61 20.55 23.01
C ILE A 89 -3.68 20.92 24.48
N ASP A 90 -2.63 20.57 25.22
CA ASP A 90 -2.38 21.00 26.60
C ASP A 90 -1.58 22.32 26.58
N TYR A 91 -2.28 23.43 26.77
CA TYR A 91 -1.67 24.76 26.84
C TYR A 91 -0.87 25.01 28.12
N GLY A 92 -0.97 24.16 29.14
CA GLY A 92 -0.06 24.17 30.28
C GLY A 92 1.35 23.68 29.93
N ARG A 93 1.50 22.91 28.83
CA ARG A 93 2.78 22.40 28.32
C ARG A 93 3.26 23.08 27.05
N CYS A 94 2.34 23.58 26.24
CA CYS A 94 2.66 24.25 24.98
C CYS A 94 3.67 25.40 25.21
N CYS A 95 4.67 25.54 24.35
CA CYS A 95 5.59 26.68 24.34
C CYS A 95 5.39 27.61 23.14
N TRP A 96 4.33 27.40 22.35
CA TRP A 96 3.97 28.23 21.19
C TRP A 96 5.10 28.36 20.14
N CYS A 97 5.88 27.30 19.92
CA CYS A 97 6.97 27.29 18.93
C CYS A 97 6.50 27.27 17.46
N GLY A 98 5.24 26.89 17.18
CA GLY A 98 4.66 26.88 15.83
C GLY A 98 5.01 25.67 14.96
N LEU A 99 5.91 24.78 15.39
CA LEU A 99 6.37 23.64 14.58
C LEU A 99 5.23 22.70 14.15
N CYS A 100 4.22 22.50 15.00
CA CYS A 100 3.01 21.71 14.68
C CYS A 100 2.21 22.28 13.49
N VAL A 101 2.22 23.60 13.31
CA VAL A 101 1.63 24.31 12.16
C VAL A 101 2.56 24.17 10.96
N ASP A 102 3.85 24.44 11.15
CA ASP A 102 4.86 24.47 10.08
C ASP A 102 5.13 23.08 9.46
N ILE A 103 4.92 21.99 10.20
CA ILE A 103 5.01 20.61 9.66
C ILE A 103 3.67 20.06 9.14
N CYS A 104 2.54 20.74 9.37
CA CYS A 104 1.22 20.21 9.06
C CYS A 104 1.10 19.96 7.54
N PRO A 105 0.97 18.70 7.08
CA PRO A 105 1.05 18.39 5.65
C PRO A 105 -0.20 18.83 4.88
N THR A 106 -1.36 18.88 5.56
CA THR A 106 -2.64 19.36 5.00
C THR A 106 -2.84 20.86 5.14
N GLY A 107 -2.02 21.55 5.96
CA GLY A 107 -2.25 22.95 6.32
C GLY A 107 -3.54 23.17 7.13
N SER A 108 -4.03 22.15 7.84
CA SER A 108 -5.27 22.26 8.64
C SER A 108 -5.09 22.91 10.00
N LEU A 109 -3.85 23.10 10.46
CA LEU A 109 -3.55 23.79 11.72
C LEU A 109 -3.04 25.21 11.43
N SER A 110 -3.50 26.15 12.25
CA SER A 110 -2.95 27.50 12.34
C SER A 110 -3.05 27.99 13.78
N LEU A 111 -2.47 29.14 14.09
CA LEU A 111 -2.63 29.82 15.38
C LEU A 111 -3.52 31.05 15.17
N SER A 112 -4.36 31.35 16.14
CA SER A 112 -5.25 32.50 16.13
C SER A 112 -4.55 33.75 16.69
N ARG A 113 -5.26 34.88 16.64
CA ARG A 113 -4.90 36.10 17.38
C ARG A 113 -5.50 36.15 18.78
N GLU A 114 -6.11 35.06 19.24
CA GLU A 114 -6.62 34.90 20.59
C GLU A 114 -5.47 34.60 21.56
N TYR A 115 -5.38 35.36 22.65
CA TYR A 115 -4.26 35.26 23.59
C TYR A 115 -4.63 35.32 25.06
N VAL A 116 -5.91 35.49 25.38
CA VAL A 116 -6.39 35.60 26.75
C VAL A 116 -7.17 34.34 27.10
N HIS A 117 -6.68 33.59 28.07
CA HIS A 117 -7.43 32.56 28.77
C HIS A 117 -7.05 32.62 30.25
N THR A 118 -8.05 32.62 31.12
CA THR A 118 -7.87 32.67 32.57
C THR A 118 -8.84 31.67 33.20
N CYS A 119 -8.36 30.87 34.14
CA CYS A 119 -9.18 29.91 34.88
C CYS A 119 -8.79 29.92 36.37
N THR A 120 -9.63 29.32 37.21
CA THR A 120 -9.30 28.99 38.61
C THR A 120 -8.63 27.62 38.71
N ASP A 121 -8.04 27.29 39.86
CA ASP A 121 -7.31 26.02 40.07
C ASP A 121 -8.21 24.78 39.86
N ASP A 122 -9.48 24.85 40.23
CA ASP A 122 -10.47 23.79 39.98
C ASP A 122 -10.83 23.62 38.50
N GLN A 123 -10.41 24.56 37.65
CA GLN A 123 -10.68 24.61 36.21
C GLN A 123 -9.43 24.40 35.35
N LEU A 124 -8.30 23.92 35.91
CA LEU A 124 -7.07 23.71 35.16
C LEU A 124 -7.21 22.85 33.89
N SER A 125 -8.19 21.93 33.86
CA SER A 125 -8.53 21.13 32.68
C SER A 125 -8.98 21.97 31.48
N SER A 126 -9.37 23.24 31.68
CA SER A 126 -9.70 24.17 30.60
C SER A 126 -8.51 24.48 29.68
N TYR A 127 -7.27 24.23 30.10
CA TYR A 127 -6.08 24.33 29.25
C TYR A 127 -5.90 23.14 28.30
N PHE A 128 -6.68 22.06 28.47
CA PHE A 128 -6.72 20.94 27.52
C PHE A 128 -7.86 21.16 26.52
N VAL A 129 -7.50 21.56 25.31
CA VAL A 129 -8.47 22.03 24.32
C VAL A 129 -8.43 21.14 23.10
N LEU A 130 -9.61 20.79 22.58
CA LEU A 130 -9.76 20.27 21.24
C LEU A 130 -10.01 21.44 20.28
N PRO A 131 -9.02 21.90 19.51
CA PRO A 131 -9.19 23.06 18.64
C PRO A 131 -10.21 22.77 17.54
N ASP A 132 -11.03 23.76 17.26
CA ASP A 132 -11.92 23.81 16.11
C ASP A 132 -11.62 25.09 15.27
N PRO A 133 -12.35 25.37 14.19
CA PRO A 133 -12.15 26.59 13.41
C PRO A 133 -12.51 27.89 14.13
N LYS A 134 -13.27 27.84 15.23
CA LYS A 134 -13.78 28.98 15.98
C LYS A 134 -12.88 29.38 17.15
N GLY A 135 -11.90 28.55 17.50
CA GLY A 135 -10.94 28.84 18.57
C GLY A 135 -11.44 28.47 19.96
N MET A 136 -10.62 28.71 20.96
CA MET A 136 -10.79 28.17 22.31
C MET A 136 -12.10 28.61 22.98
N HIS A 137 -12.49 29.87 22.79
CA HIS A 137 -13.71 30.42 23.37
C HIS A 137 -14.87 30.52 22.37
N GLY A 138 -14.79 29.84 21.23
CA GLY A 138 -15.84 29.85 20.20
C GLY A 138 -16.09 31.21 19.54
N LYS A 139 -15.19 32.18 19.75
CA LYS A 139 -15.24 33.52 19.19
C LYS A 139 -14.10 33.70 18.19
N TYR A 140 -14.43 34.18 16.99
CA TYR A 140 -13.43 34.41 15.96
C TYR A 140 -12.58 35.65 16.26
N TYR A 141 -11.27 35.45 16.45
CA TYR A 141 -10.28 36.53 16.63
C TYR A 141 -9.42 36.76 15.38
N GLY A 142 -9.68 36.06 14.28
CA GLY A 142 -8.83 36.08 13.08
C GLY A 142 -7.65 35.12 13.17
N HIS A 143 -7.02 34.89 12.01
CA HIS A 143 -5.77 34.13 11.93
C HIS A 143 -4.60 34.96 12.47
N GLY A 144 -3.79 34.31 13.29
CA GLY A 144 -2.45 34.73 13.67
C GLY A 144 -1.43 34.00 12.79
N TRP A 145 -0.43 33.38 13.40
CA TRP A 145 0.57 32.59 12.68
C TRP A 145 -0.06 31.46 11.88
N THR A 146 0.11 31.55 10.57
CA THR A 146 -0.21 30.49 9.61
C THR A 146 1.07 30.18 8.85
N LYS A 147 1.25 28.92 8.48
CA LYS A 147 2.33 28.49 7.61
C LYS A 147 2.41 29.35 6.34
N THR A 148 3.61 29.81 6.01
CA THR A 148 3.96 30.54 4.79
C THR A 148 4.80 29.66 3.86
N ALA A 149 5.10 30.12 2.64
CA ALA A 149 6.00 29.38 1.75
C ALA A 149 7.40 29.20 2.35
N ASP A 150 7.91 30.20 3.08
CA ASP A 150 9.24 30.18 3.70
C ASP A 150 9.28 29.33 5.00
N SER A 151 8.13 29.07 5.61
CA SER A 151 8.01 28.30 6.86
C SER A 151 7.39 26.91 6.66
N ASP A 152 7.21 26.48 5.41
CA ASP A 152 6.68 25.16 5.10
C ASP A 152 7.78 24.10 5.20
N LEU A 153 7.73 23.29 6.25
CA LEU A 153 8.71 22.22 6.46
C LEU A 153 8.42 20.95 5.62
N VAL A 154 7.44 21.01 4.71
CA VAL A 154 7.04 19.88 3.87
C VAL A 154 7.38 20.18 2.41
N ASP A 155 8.35 19.47 1.87
CA ASP A 155 8.66 19.54 0.44
C ASP A 155 7.62 18.77 -0.38
N LEU A 156 6.94 19.49 -1.26
CA LEU A 156 5.78 19.04 -2.02
C LEU A 156 6.14 18.41 -3.38
N VAL A 157 7.41 18.45 -3.80
CA VAL A 157 7.82 18.00 -5.13
C VAL A 157 8.68 16.74 -5.06
N ARG A 158 8.25 15.70 -5.78
CA ARG A 158 8.96 14.42 -5.89
C ARG A 158 10.21 14.54 -6.73
N GLN A 159 11.26 13.84 -6.31
CA GLN A 159 12.46 13.69 -7.11
C GLN A 159 12.11 13.04 -8.47
N PRO A 160 12.67 13.55 -9.58
CA PRO A 160 12.40 12.99 -10.89
C PRO A 160 12.97 11.57 -11.00
N MET A 161 12.26 10.72 -11.73
CA MET A 161 12.70 9.35 -12.01
C MET A 161 13.02 9.24 -13.49
N ALA A 162 14.26 8.88 -13.81
CA ALA A 162 14.67 8.70 -15.19
C ALA A 162 13.99 7.47 -15.80
N GLU A 163 13.52 7.62 -17.03
CA GLU A 163 12.99 6.54 -17.84
C GLU A 163 13.78 6.41 -19.15
N LEU A 164 13.83 5.20 -19.71
CA LEU A 164 14.34 4.99 -21.06
C LEU A 164 13.50 5.77 -22.08
N GLU A 165 14.19 6.44 -23.01
CA GLU A 165 13.55 7.20 -24.08
C GLU A 165 12.64 6.31 -24.94
N PRO A 166 11.47 6.82 -25.40
CA PRO A 166 10.50 6.03 -26.15
C PRO A 166 11.08 5.27 -27.35
N GLN A 167 12.00 5.89 -28.09
CA GLN A 167 12.63 5.28 -29.26
C GLN A 167 13.54 4.11 -28.85
N ALA A 168 14.29 4.26 -27.75
CA ALA A 168 15.17 3.22 -27.24
C ALA A 168 14.38 2.01 -26.71
N ARG A 169 13.32 2.24 -25.92
CA ARG A 169 12.51 1.16 -25.32
C ARG A 169 11.54 0.46 -26.28
N SER A 170 11.41 0.94 -27.52
CA SER A 170 10.52 0.32 -28.52
C SER A 170 11.10 -0.94 -29.15
N ALA A 171 12.42 -1.15 -29.04
CA ALA A 171 13.16 -2.20 -29.73
C ALA A 171 13.67 -3.31 -28.79
N ASN A 172 13.40 -3.23 -27.49
CA ASN A 172 13.91 -4.18 -26.49
C ASN A 172 12.95 -4.34 -25.30
N PHE A 173 13.34 -5.20 -24.36
CA PHE A 173 12.64 -5.45 -23.10
C PHE A 173 13.45 -4.94 -21.89
N ASP A 174 14.32 -3.95 -22.09
CA ASP A 174 15.12 -3.38 -21.01
C ASP A 174 14.21 -2.68 -19.98
N GLU A 175 14.63 -2.68 -18.72
CA GLU A 175 13.86 -2.04 -17.64
C GLU A 175 13.67 -0.56 -17.94
N ILE A 176 12.42 -0.11 -18.05
CA ILE A 176 12.11 1.27 -18.47
C ILE A 176 12.53 2.28 -17.41
N VAL A 177 12.30 1.95 -16.13
CA VAL A 177 12.51 2.86 -15.01
C VAL A 177 13.91 2.62 -14.45
N ALA A 178 14.75 3.65 -14.37
CA ALA A 178 16.15 3.51 -13.94
C ALA A 178 16.31 3.23 -12.44
N GLY A 179 15.41 3.75 -11.60
CA GLY A 179 15.59 3.79 -10.15
C GLY A 179 16.30 5.07 -9.70
N TYR A 180 16.34 5.31 -8.38
CA TYR A 180 17.04 6.46 -7.82
C TYR A 180 18.53 6.17 -7.62
N ASP A 181 19.35 7.20 -7.82
CA ASP A 181 20.70 7.26 -7.25
C ASP A 181 20.67 7.63 -5.75
N ASP A 182 21.83 7.57 -5.09
CA ASP A 182 21.97 7.84 -3.66
C ASP A 182 21.47 9.24 -3.25
N GLN A 183 21.74 10.26 -4.07
CA GLN A 183 21.37 11.64 -3.77
C GLN A 183 19.86 11.84 -3.94
N GLN A 184 19.29 11.32 -5.02
CA GLN A 184 17.84 11.36 -5.25
C GLN A 184 17.09 10.60 -4.16
N ALA A 185 17.57 9.42 -3.77
CA ALA A 185 16.97 8.64 -2.70
C ALA A 185 17.02 9.36 -1.35
N LEU A 186 18.15 9.98 -1.01
CA LEU A 186 18.31 10.78 0.20
C LEU A 186 17.33 11.98 0.23
N LEU A 187 17.27 12.73 -0.86
CA LEU A 187 16.37 13.88 -1.00
C LEU A 187 14.91 13.45 -0.92
N GLU A 188 14.50 12.41 -1.65
CA GLU A 188 13.13 11.92 -1.63
C GLU A 188 12.74 11.35 -0.26
N ALA A 189 13.66 10.66 0.41
CA ALA A 189 13.45 10.14 1.76
C ALA A 189 13.28 11.27 2.80
N SER A 190 14.01 12.39 2.64
CA SER A 190 13.95 13.55 3.53
C SER A 190 12.57 14.22 3.59
N ARG A 191 11.74 14.00 2.57
CA ARG A 191 10.38 14.56 2.47
C ARG A 191 9.37 13.88 3.41
N CYS A 192 9.70 12.69 3.93
CA CYS A 192 8.79 11.90 4.74
C CYS A 192 8.54 12.50 6.13
N VAL A 193 7.28 12.80 6.44
CA VAL A 193 6.86 13.36 7.75
C VAL A 193 6.58 12.32 8.84
N GLN A 194 7.00 11.07 8.64
CA GLN A 194 6.93 9.97 9.62
C GLN A 194 5.52 9.73 10.22
N CYS A 195 4.43 9.94 9.46
CA CYS A 195 3.06 9.87 9.99
C CYS A 195 2.51 8.44 10.17
N GLY A 196 2.99 7.46 9.39
CA GLY A 196 2.54 6.06 9.44
C GLY A 196 1.26 5.74 8.65
N MET A 197 0.67 6.70 7.92
CA MET A 197 -0.53 6.41 7.11
C MET A 197 -0.28 5.39 6.00
N CYS A 198 0.92 5.42 5.44
CA CYS A 198 1.36 4.45 4.44
C CYS A 198 1.44 3.00 4.98
N HIS A 199 1.72 2.84 6.27
CA HIS A 199 1.73 1.54 6.95
C HIS A 199 0.30 1.00 7.11
N ASP A 200 -0.64 1.83 7.58
CA ASP A 200 -2.05 1.45 7.74
C ASP A 200 -2.70 1.06 6.41
N ALA A 201 -2.31 1.73 5.31
CA ALA A 201 -2.84 1.50 3.98
C ALA A 201 -2.24 0.28 3.27
N CYS A 202 -1.05 -0.15 3.68
CA CYS A 202 -0.33 -1.24 3.04
C CYS A 202 -0.96 -2.59 3.44
N PRO A 203 -1.34 -3.46 2.49
CA PRO A 203 -1.93 -4.76 2.84
C PRO A 203 -1.04 -5.66 3.70
N THR A 204 0.28 -5.51 3.60
CA THR A 204 1.24 -6.24 4.44
C THR A 204 1.71 -5.45 5.66
N HIS A 205 1.15 -4.25 5.90
CA HIS A 205 1.55 -3.36 6.99
C HIS A 205 3.07 -3.11 7.05
N MET A 206 3.67 -2.78 5.90
CA MET A 206 5.10 -2.48 5.85
C MET A 206 5.47 -1.26 6.68
N ASN A 207 6.61 -1.32 7.34
CA ASN A 207 7.23 -0.24 8.13
C ASN A 207 7.90 0.80 7.21
N ALA A 208 7.07 1.44 6.37
CA ALA A 208 7.51 2.43 5.40
C ALA A 208 8.18 3.67 6.00
N PRO A 209 7.63 4.31 7.06
CA PRO A 209 8.33 5.39 7.73
C PRO A 209 9.74 4.99 8.18
N GLU A 210 9.91 3.77 8.69
CA GLU A 210 11.14 3.26 9.28
C GLU A 210 12.22 3.02 8.23
N TYR A 211 11.90 2.30 7.13
CA TYR A 211 12.90 2.11 6.07
C TYR A 211 13.20 3.41 5.33
N ILE A 212 12.25 4.34 5.22
CA ILE A 212 12.52 5.67 4.64
C ILE A 212 13.44 6.48 5.54
N ARG A 213 13.23 6.46 6.86
CA ARG A 213 14.15 7.10 7.81
C ARG A 213 15.54 6.48 7.72
N ALA A 214 15.64 5.15 7.65
CA ALA A 214 16.92 4.48 7.51
C ALA A 214 17.67 4.89 6.22
N ILE A 215 16.96 5.05 5.09
CA ILE A 215 17.55 5.59 3.85
C ILE A 215 18.04 7.02 4.07
N TRP A 216 17.23 7.87 4.71
CA TRP A 216 17.60 9.26 5.00
C TRP A 216 18.83 9.38 5.91
N GLU A 217 19.01 8.44 6.86
CA GLU A 217 20.18 8.36 7.75
C GLU A 217 21.39 7.68 7.08
N GLY A 218 21.31 7.27 5.81
CA GLY A 218 22.37 6.55 5.11
C GLY A 218 22.54 5.08 5.54
N LYS A 219 21.58 4.52 6.29
CA LYS A 219 21.61 3.15 6.83
C LYS A 219 20.82 2.19 5.96
N VAL A 220 21.24 2.01 4.71
CA VAL A 220 20.48 1.25 3.71
C VAL A 220 20.26 -0.22 4.10
N GLU A 221 21.22 -0.88 4.77
CA GLU A 221 20.99 -2.24 5.30
C GLU A 221 19.86 -2.29 6.34
N GLU A 222 19.72 -1.26 7.17
CA GLU A 222 18.63 -1.17 8.15
C GLU A 222 17.29 -0.98 7.44
N ALA A 223 17.26 -0.22 6.34
CA ALA A 223 16.08 -0.12 5.49
C ALA A 223 15.64 -1.51 4.98
N VAL A 224 16.59 -2.32 4.51
CA VAL A 224 16.32 -3.70 4.06
C VAL A 224 15.81 -4.58 5.21
N ARG A 225 16.32 -4.43 6.44
CA ARG A 225 15.79 -5.15 7.62
C ARG A 225 14.31 -4.86 7.84
N TRP A 226 13.94 -3.58 7.89
CA TRP A 226 12.54 -3.15 8.03
C TRP A 226 11.64 -3.64 6.89
N ILE A 227 12.17 -3.67 5.66
CA ILE A 227 11.46 -4.19 4.49
C ILE A 227 11.17 -5.70 4.63
N TYR A 228 12.15 -6.51 5.06
CA TYR A 228 12.02 -7.97 5.17
C TYR A 228 11.22 -8.46 6.39
N GLU A 229 10.86 -7.58 7.33
CA GLU A 229 9.93 -7.96 8.40
C GLU A 229 8.56 -8.41 7.87
N THR A 230 8.12 -7.85 6.74
CA THR A 230 6.74 -7.98 6.24
C THR A 230 6.63 -8.22 4.74
N ASN A 231 7.73 -8.34 4.00
CA ASN A 231 7.68 -8.53 2.56
C ASN A 231 8.88 -9.33 2.00
N PRO A 232 8.72 -10.63 1.69
CA PRO A 232 9.75 -11.41 1.02
C PRO A 232 9.82 -11.14 -0.50
N PHE A 233 8.88 -10.40 -1.09
CA PHE A 233 8.84 -10.01 -2.51
C PHE A 233 9.22 -8.55 -2.69
N SER A 234 10.41 -8.18 -2.23
CA SER A 234 10.78 -6.78 -2.06
C SER A 234 11.34 -6.14 -3.32
N HIS A 235 12.08 -6.88 -4.16
CA HIS A 235 12.39 -6.39 -5.50
C HIS A 235 11.14 -6.26 -6.36
N VAL A 236 10.23 -7.25 -6.32
CA VAL A 236 8.96 -7.21 -7.06
C VAL A 236 8.11 -6.02 -6.59
N CYS A 237 7.88 -5.89 -5.29
CA CYS A 237 7.06 -4.78 -4.77
C CYS A 237 7.72 -3.41 -4.95
N GLY A 238 9.04 -3.32 -5.08
CA GLY A 238 9.75 -2.08 -5.42
C GLY A 238 9.52 -1.64 -6.88
N ARG A 239 9.05 -2.53 -7.76
CA ARG A 239 8.89 -2.28 -9.19
C ARG A 239 7.43 -2.19 -9.63
N VAL A 240 6.61 -3.17 -9.22
CA VAL A 240 5.27 -3.37 -9.80
C VAL A 240 4.12 -3.24 -8.81
N CYS A 241 4.40 -2.92 -7.54
CA CYS A 241 3.35 -2.71 -6.53
C CYS A 241 2.36 -1.61 -6.94
N THR A 242 1.09 -1.80 -6.57
CA THR A 242 -0.01 -0.84 -6.71
C THR A 242 0.07 0.32 -5.72
N HIS A 243 1.12 0.38 -4.89
CA HIS A 243 1.55 1.58 -4.16
C HIS A 243 0.44 2.32 -3.38
N ARG A 244 -0.52 1.57 -2.78
CA ARG A 244 -1.55 2.11 -1.87
C ARG A 244 -0.99 2.99 -0.75
N CYS A 245 0.26 2.73 -0.36
CA CYS A 245 0.99 3.55 0.59
C CYS A 245 1.20 5.00 0.11
N GLU A 246 1.34 5.23 -1.20
CA GLU A 246 1.48 6.55 -1.81
C GLU A 246 0.12 7.25 -1.94
N ASP A 247 -0.96 6.52 -2.26
CA ASP A 247 -2.33 7.06 -2.25
C ASP A 247 -2.76 7.60 -0.88
N ALA A 248 -2.33 6.90 0.19
CA ALA A 248 -2.60 7.28 1.57
C ALA A 248 -1.63 8.34 2.14
N CYS A 249 -0.60 8.74 1.38
CA CYS A 249 0.45 9.60 1.89
C CYS A 249 -0.07 10.99 2.28
N SER A 250 0.23 11.44 3.51
CA SER A 250 -0.20 12.76 4.01
C SER A 250 0.36 13.92 3.19
N VAL A 251 1.58 13.81 2.66
CA VAL A 251 2.21 14.84 1.81
C VAL A 251 1.47 14.98 0.47
N GLY A 252 0.91 13.88 -0.04
CA GLY A 252 0.11 13.84 -1.27
C GLY A 252 -1.19 14.66 -1.23
N ARG A 253 -1.57 15.20 -0.05
CA ARG A 253 -2.77 16.05 0.08
C ARG A 253 -2.62 17.44 -0.51
N ARG A 254 -1.39 17.98 -0.52
CA ARG A 254 -1.09 19.29 -1.10
C ARG A 254 -0.09 19.20 -2.26
N GLY A 255 0.75 18.17 -2.26
CA GLY A 255 1.80 17.99 -3.25
C GLY A 255 1.79 16.58 -3.83
N THR A 256 2.96 16.14 -4.27
CA THR A 256 3.18 14.78 -4.72
C THR A 256 3.49 13.86 -3.54
N PRO A 257 2.91 12.65 -3.49
CA PRO A 257 3.21 11.71 -2.41
C PRO A 257 4.67 11.27 -2.44
N ILE A 258 5.17 10.82 -1.30
CA ILE A 258 6.50 10.21 -1.19
C ILE A 258 6.57 9.01 -2.16
N ALA A 259 7.67 8.86 -2.88
CA ALA A 259 7.91 7.75 -3.80
C ALA A 259 8.31 6.47 -3.06
N ILE A 260 7.43 6.00 -2.17
CA ILE A 260 7.66 4.89 -1.25
C ILE A 260 8.06 3.62 -2.00
N ARG A 261 7.42 3.34 -3.14
CA ARG A 261 7.75 2.17 -3.97
C ARG A 261 9.19 2.25 -4.50
N TRP A 262 9.62 3.42 -4.94
CA TRP A 262 10.95 3.62 -5.51
C TRP A 262 12.04 3.70 -4.44
N LEU A 263 11.76 4.25 -3.27
CA LEU A 263 12.68 4.17 -2.12
C LEU A 263 12.92 2.72 -1.67
N LYS A 264 11.88 1.89 -1.70
CA LYS A 264 12.01 0.44 -1.46
C LYS A 264 12.90 -0.21 -2.53
N ARG A 265 12.66 0.11 -3.81
CA ARG A 265 13.50 -0.39 -4.91
C ARG A 265 14.97 0.02 -4.71
N TYR A 266 15.23 1.28 -4.41
CA TYR A 266 16.58 1.79 -4.13
C TYR A 266 17.26 0.99 -3.03
N ALA A 267 16.60 0.80 -1.87
CA ALA A 267 17.20 0.07 -0.76
C ALA A 267 17.53 -1.39 -1.13
N MET A 268 16.64 -2.04 -1.89
CA MET A 268 16.84 -3.41 -2.37
C MET A 268 17.95 -3.51 -3.43
N ASP A 269 18.04 -2.55 -4.34
CA ASP A 269 19.03 -2.55 -5.42
C ASP A 269 20.44 -2.15 -4.90
N ALA A 270 20.53 -1.37 -3.82
CA ALA A 270 21.79 -0.89 -3.25
C ALA A 270 22.48 -1.90 -2.32
N VAL A 271 21.76 -2.86 -1.73
CA VAL A 271 22.34 -3.88 -0.82
C VAL A 271 22.70 -5.14 -1.60
N PRO A 272 23.93 -5.67 -1.47
CA PRO A 272 24.32 -6.91 -2.14
C PRO A 272 23.40 -8.09 -1.79
N HIS A 273 23.04 -8.89 -2.79
CA HIS A 273 22.10 -10.01 -2.65
C HIS A 273 22.46 -11.01 -1.52
N GLU A 274 23.74 -11.36 -1.38
CA GLU A 274 24.19 -12.24 -0.28
C GLU A 274 23.93 -11.64 1.10
N ARG A 275 24.03 -10.30 1.22
CA ARG A 275 23.71 -9.60 2.46
C ARG A 275 22.21 -9.59 2.73
N VAL A 276 21.39 -9.45 1.68
CA VAL A 276 19.93 -9.57 1.77
C VAL A 276 19.52 -10.94 2.32
N LYS A 277 20.12 -12.04 1.83
CA LYS A 277 19.87 -13.39 2.37
C LYS A 277 20.18 -13.50 3.86
N GLN A 278 21.31 -12.94 4.30
CA GLN A 278 21.67 -12.92 5.73
C GLN A 278 20.64 -12.16 6.57
N ILE A 279 20.15 -11.02 6.07
CA ILE A 279 19.12 -10.22 6.73
C ILE A 279 17.80 -11.02 6.82
N ALA A 280 17.35 -11.62 5.74
CA ALA A 280 16.09 -12.36 5.69
C ALA A 280 16.12 -13.65 6.55
N ALA A 281 17.29 -14.29 6.67
CA ALA A 281 17.49 -15.44 7.54
C ALA A 281 17.50 -15.07 9.04
N ALA A 282 17.63 -13.78 9.38
CA ALA A 282 17.59 -13.33 10.77
C ALA A 282 16.24 -13.68 11.41
N GLY A 283 16.28 -14.32 12.59
CA GLY A 283 15.07 -14.73 13.32
C GLY A 283 14.45 -16.06 12.87
N ARG A 284 15.06 -16.78 11.92
CA ARG A 284 14.64 -18.17 11.61
C ARG A 284 14.84 -19.07 12.84
N LEU A 285 13.80 -19.83 13.19
CA LEU A 285 13.93 -20.86 14.23
C LEU A 285 14.91 -21.96 13.76
N THR A 286 15.83 -22.33 14.64
CA THR A 286 16.86 -23.34 14.33
C THR A 286 16.41 -24.76 14.58
N HIS A 287 15.34 -24.97 15.36
CA HIS A 287 14.76 -26.30 15.58
C HIS A 287 13.72 -26.62 14.50
N ALA A 288 13.74 -27.86 14.02
CA ALA A 288 12.66 -28.38 13.19
C ALA A 288 11.40 -28.61 14.06
N SER A 289 10.23 -28.25 13.55
CA SER A 289 8.95 -28.56 14.21
C SER A 289 8.53 -30.02 14.02
N GLY A 290 9.14 -30.73 13.08
CA GLY A 290 8.74 -32.06 12.62
C GLY A 290 7.51 -32.08 11.73
N ARG A 291 6.87 -30.93 11.48
CA ARG A 291 5.67 -30.81 10.63
C ARG A 291 6.02 -30.50 9.19
N ARG A 292 5.20 -31.01 8.26
CA ARG A 292 5.38 -30.84 6.82
C ARG A 292 4.19 -30.15 6.19
N VAL A 293 4.44 -29.16 5.33
CA VAL A 293 3.41 -28.42 4.59
C VAL A 293 3.67 -28.51 3.08
N ALA A 294 2.64 -28.88 2.32
CA ALA A 294 2.65 -28.83 0.86
C ALA A 294 1.96 -27.55 0.37
N ILE A 295 2.59 -26.86 -0.58
CA ILE A 295 2.05 -25.65 -1.20
C ILE A 295 2.00 -25.86 -2.70
N VAL A 296 0.83 -25.69 -3.31
CA VAL A 296 0.60 -25.85 -4.75
C VAL A 296 0.55 -24.46 -5.39
N GLY A 297 1.55 -24.15 -6.21
CA GLY A 297 1.73 -22.86 -6.89
C GLY A 297 2.86 -22.02 -6.29
N ALA A 298 3.87 -21.69 -7.09
CA ALA A 298 5.01 -20.87 -6.67
C ALA A 298 4.82 -19.39 -7.06
N GLY A 299 3.62 -18.84 -6.87
CA GLY A 299 3.35 -17.41 -6.98
C GLY A 299 3.62 -16.66 -5.66
N PRO A 300 3.42 -15.32 -5.62
CA PRO A 300 3.66 -14.52 -4.43
C PRO A 300 2.98 -15.04 -3.16
N ALA A 301 1.71 -15.45 -3.23
CA ALA A 301 1.00 -15.98 -2.06
C ALA A 301 1.61 -17.28 -1.52
N GLY A 302 1.86 -18.26 -2.40
CA GLY A 302 2.42 -19.55 -2.01
C GLY A 302 3.84 -19.43 -1.47
N LEU A 303 4.68 -18.64 -2.13
CA LEU A 303 6.08 -18.45 -1.74
C LEU A 303 6.22 -17.60 -0.46
N THR A 304 5.37 -16.59 -0.24
CA THR A 304 5.33 -15.88 1.04
C THR A 304 4.88 -16.80 2.17
N ALA A 305 3.85 -17.62 1.95
CA ALA A 305 3.44 -18.59 2.96
C ALA A 305 4.56 -19.59 3.27
N ALA A 306 5.30 -20.03 2.24
CA ALA A 306 6.44 -20.91 2.41
C ALA A 306 7.57 -20.28 3.23
N PHE A 307 7.91 -19.02 2.94
CA PHE A 307 8.91 -18.25 3.66
C PHE A 307 8.59 -18.19 5.17
N ASP A 308 7.36 -17.82 5.52
CA ASP A 308 6.94 -17.70 6.91
C ASP A 308 6.92 -19.06 7.64
N LEU A 309 6.36 -20.09 7.00
CA LEU A 309 6.27 -21.43 7.60
C LEU A 309 7.67 -22.05 7.81
N ALA A 310 8.59 -21.86 6.86
CA ALA A 310 9.97 -22.30 7.00
C ALA A 310 10.71 -21.54 8.11
N ARG A 311 10.48 -20.23 8.26
CA ARG A 311 11.02 -19.44 9.39
C ARG A 311 10.52 -19.92 10.75
N LYS A 312 9.33 -20.52 10.79
CA LYS A 312 8.74 -21.17 11.98
C LYS A 312 9.20 -22.64 12.18
N GLY A 313 10.18 -23.11 11.41
CA GLY A 313 10.80 -24.44 11.59
C GLY A 313 10.05 -25.59 10.91
N HIS A 314 9.02 -25.32 10.12
CA HIS A 314 8.29 -26.36 9.38
C HIS A 314 9.05 -26.78 8.11
N GLY A 315 8.95 -28.06 7.74
CA GLY A 315 9.39 -28.54 6.43
C GLY A 315 8.39 -28.14 5.36
N VAL A 316 8.79 -27.33 4.38
CA VAL A 316 7.88 -26.81 3.35
C VAL A 316 8.33 -27.23 1.96
N THR A 317 7.42 -27.84 1.21
CA THR A 317 7.62 -28.15 -0.21
C THR A 317 6.59 -27.38 -1.05
N VAL A 318 7.09 -26.59 -2.01
CA VAL A 318 6.30 -25.85 -2.99
C VAL A 318 6.35 -26.59 -4.33
N PHE A 319 5.19 -26.91 -4.88
CA PHE A 319 5.04 -27.56 -6.18
C PHE A 319 4.64 -26.54 -7.24
N GLU A 320 5.44 -26.42 -8.29
CA GLU A 320 5.21 -25.51 -9.41
C GLU A 320 5.08 -26.31 -10.72
N ALA A 321 4.02 -26.03 -11.47
CA ALA A 321 3.70 -26.75 -12.70
C ALA A 321 4.62 -26.36 -13.87
N LEU A 322 5.16 -25.15 -13.87
CA LEU A 322 6.07 -24.64 -14.90
C LEU A 322 7.54 -24.86 -14.51
N ASP A 323 8.44 -24.58 -15.43
CA ASP A 323 9.89 -24.80 -15.30
C ASP A 323 10.56 -23.82 -14.34
N LYS A 324 9.95 -22.66 -14.09
CA LYS A 324 10.43 -21.63 -13.15
C LYS A 324 9.35 -21.12 -12.21
N PRO A 325 9.71 -20.85 -10.93
CA PRO A 325 8.80 -20.26 -9.95
C PRO A 325 8.59 -18.76 -10.19
N GLY A 326 7.57 -18.18 -9.55
CA GLY A 326 7.22 -16.76 -9.62
C GLY A 326 5.75 -16.53 -10.02
N GLY A 327 5.05 -17.55 -10.52
CA GLY A 327 3.65 -17.43 -10.95
C GLY A 327 3.44 -16.26 -11.92
N MET A 328 2.36 -15.50 -11.74
CA MET A 328 2.04 -14.36 -12.62
C MET A 328 3.07 -13.23 -12.61
N THR A 329 3.94 -13.13 -11.59
CA THR A 329 5.02 -12.14 -11.61
C THR A 329 6.12 -12.49 -12.62
N ARG A 330 6.32 -13.78 -12.91
CA ARG A 330 7.18 -14.22 -14.01
C ARG A 330 6.40 -14.27 -15.32
N TRP A 331 5.29 -14.98 -15.32
CA TRP A 331 4.61 -15.40 -16.55
C TRP A 331 3.58 -14.40 -17.08
N GLY A 332 3.35 -13.29 -16.38
CA GLY A 332 2.40 -12.26 -16.78
C GLY A 332 2.97 -10.84 -16.79
N ILE A 333 4.04 -10.56 -16.05
CA ILE A 333 4.68 -9.25 -16.04
C ILE A 333 5.91 -9.31 -16.95
N PRO A 334 5.99 -8.46 -17.99
CA PRO A 334 7.17 -8.41 -18.87
C PRO A 334 8.43 -7.87 -18.18
N GLU A 335 9.61 -8.27 -18.69
CA GLU A 335 10.92 -7.89 -18.14
C GLU A 335 11.17 -6.37 -18.09
N TYR A 336 10.62 -5.62 -19.05
CA TYR A 336 10.76 -4.16 -19.07
C TYR A 336 10.09 -3.46 -17.86
N ARG A 337 9.24 -4.17 -17.11
CA ARG A 337 8.64 -3.73 -15.83
C ARG A 337 9.22 -4.45 -14.62
N LEU A 338 9.60 -5.70 -14.78
CA LEU A 338 10.12 -6.55 -13.70
C LEU A 338 11.21 -7.45 -14.26
N PRO A 339 12.48 -7.05 -14.16
CA PRO A 339 13.59 -7.89 -14.57
C PRO A 339 13.58 -9.23 -13.81
N TYR A 340 13.70 -10.34 -14.53
CA TYR A 340 13.56 -11.65 -13.91
C TYR A 340 14.73 -12.03 -13.01
N ASP A 341 15.92 -11.44 -13.20
CA ASP A 341 17.03 -11.58 -12.25
C ASP A 341 16.66 -11.04 -10.85
N LYS A 342 15.88 -9.95 -10.80
CA LYS A 342 15.40 -9.35 -9.55
C LYS A 342 14.31 -10.19 -8.90
N LEU A 343 13.42 -10.80 -9.69
CA LEU A 343 12.48 -11.79 -9.20
C LEU A 343 13.21 -13.04 -8.67
N ASP A 344 14.23 -13.52 -9.37
CA ASP A 344 15.04 -14.65 -8.97
C ASP A 344 15.80 -14.38 -7.65
N GLN A 345 16.21 -13.14 -7.39
CA GLN A 345 16.76 -12.73 -6.10
C GLN A 345 15.74 -12.86 -4.96
N ASP A 346 14.51 -12.35 -5.12
CA ASP A 346 13.44 -12.54 -4.11
C ASP A 346 13.19 -14.04 -3.84
N ILE A 347 13.17 -14.88 -4.89
CA ILE A 347 12.94 -16.33 -4.76
C ILE A 347 14.15 -17.05 -4.13
N ASP A 348 15.37 -16.66 -4.45
CA ASP A 348 16.60 -17.22 -3.85
C ASP A 348 16.65 -16.94 -2.34
N VAL A 349 16.20 -15.76 -1.90
CA VAL A 349 16.03 -15.47 -0.47
C VAL A 349 15.07 -16.46 0.18
N ILE A 350 13.94 -16.77 -0.46
CA ILE A 350 12.95 -17.73 0.05
C ILE A 350 13.52 -19.16 0.10
N ARG A 351 14.31 -19.57 -0.90
CA ARG A 351 15.03 -20.84 -0.86
C ARG A 351 16.05 -20.89 0.27
N SER A 352 16.76 -19.79 0.51
CA SER A 352 17.84 -19.71 1.52
C SER A 352 17.35 -19.95 2.95
N VAL A 353 16.05 -19.75 3.24
CA VAL A 353 15.47 -20.05 4.56
C VAL A 353 15.06 -21.53 4.74
N GLY A 354 15.19 -22.36 3.69
CA GLY A 354 14.98 -23.81 3.74
C GLY A 354 13.73 -24.31 3.01
N VAL A 355 13.14 -23.52 2.11
CA VAL A 355 11.98 -23.92 1.30
C VAL A 355 12.44 -24.81 0.12
N ASP A 356 11.85 -25.99 -0.02
CA ASP A 356 12.05 -26.89 -1.17
C ASP A 356 11.08 -26.50 -2.30
N ILE A 357 11.58 -25.98 -3.43
CA ILE A 357 10.75 -25.58 -4.57
C ILE A 357 10.96 -26.57 -5.72
N ARG A 358 9.92 -27.32 -6.05
CA ARG A 358 9.91 -28.34 -7.12
C ARG A 358 9.13 -27.84 -8.32
N CYS A 359 9.87 -27.43 -9.35
CA CYS A 359 9.33 -27.04 -10.65
C CYS A 359 9.07 -28.25 -11.55
N ASN A 360 8.30 -28.07 -12.61
CA ASN A 360 7.84 -29.12 -13.52
C ASN A 360 7.05 -30.25 -12.83
N VAL A 361 6.30 -29.91 -11.77
CA VAL A 361 5.42 -30.85 -11.05
C VAL A 361 3.99 -30.33 -11.08
N ARG A 362 3.15 -30.94 -11.91
CA ARG A 362 1.74 -30.59 -12.03
C ARG A 362 0.90 -31.48 -11.10
N ILE A 363 0.40 -30.88 -10.02
CA ILE A 363 -0.57 -31.53 -9.14
C ILE A 363 -1.87 -31.83 -9.91
N GLY A 364 -2.41 -33.03 -9.69
CA GLY A 364 -3.52 -33.61 -10.46
C GLY A 364 -3.08 -34.45 -11.65
N ARG A 365 -1.81 -34.38 -12.08
CA ARG A 365 -1.24 -35.22 -13.14
C ARG A 365 -0.07 -36.06 -12.64
N ASP A 366 0.95 -35.42 -12.09
CA ASP A 366 2.20 -36.07 -11.67
C ASP A 366 2.10 -36.58 -10.22
N ILE A 367 1.39 -35.84 -9.36
CA ILE A 367 1.08 -36.16 -7.96
C ILE A 367 -0.38 -35.78 -7.73
N THR A 368 -1.17 -36.63 -7.06
CA THR A 368 -2.59 -36.32 -6.77
C THR A 368 -2.72 -35.45 -5.53
N LEU A 369 -3.84 -34.73 -5.42
CA LEU A 369 -4.11 -33.91 -4.24
C LEU A 369 -4.35 -34.78 -2.99
N GLU A 370 -4.90 -35.99 -3.16
CA GLU A 370 -5.07 -36.98 -2.09
C GLU A 370 -3.73 -37.48 -1.54
N GLN A 371 -2.72 -37.65 -2.40
CA GLN A 371 -1.37 -37.98 -1.96
C GLN A 371 -0.79 -36.86 -1.10
N LEU A 372 -0.92 -35.60 -1.53
CA LEU A 372 -0.47 -34.45 -0.73
C LEU A 372 -1.19 -34.39 0.63
N ARG A 373 -2.49 -34.67 0.66
CA ARG A 373 -3.28 -34.74 1.90
C ARG A 373 -2.79 -35.85 2.86
N SER A 374 -2.34 -36.98 2.32
CA SER A 374 -1.82 -38.09 3.12
C SER A 374 -0.41 -37.82 3.64
N ASP A 375 0.43 -37.20 2.81
CA ASP A 375 1.87 -37.08 3.08
C ASP A 375 2.23 -35.84 3.93
N TYR A 376 1.37 -34.82 3.96
CA TYR A 376 1.65 -33.54 4.63
C TYR A 376 0.60 -33.23 5.71
N ASP A 377 1.02 -32.52 6.77
CA ASP A 377 0.13 -32.10 7.86
C ASP A 377 -0.86 -31.02 7.42
N ALA A 378 -0.52 -30.25 6.38
CA ALA A 378 -1.38 -29.23 5.78
C ALA A 378 -1.09 -29.05 4.28
N VAL A 379 -2.13 -28.68 3.53
CA VAL A 379 -2.04 -28.38 2.10
C VAL A 379 -2.59 -26.97 1.83
N LEU A 380 -1.81 -26.16 1.12
CA LEU A 380 -2.20 -24.85 0.62
C LEU A 380 -2.27 -24.86 -0.91
N ILE A 381 -3.38 -24.40 -1.48
CA ILE A 381 -3.49 -24.10 -2.92
C ILE A 381 -3.40 -22.59 -3.17
N ALA A 382 -2.44 -22.18 -3.98
CA ALA A 382 -2.14 -20.78 -4.31
C ALA A 382 -1.94 -20.62 -5.82
N LEU A 383 -2.93 -21.08 -6.58
CA LEU A 383 -2.84 -21.29 -8.03
C LEU A 383 -2.77 -19.98 -8.84
N GLY A 384 -3.25 -18.88 -8.27
CA GLY A 384 -3.36 -17.60 -8.96
C GLY A 384 -4.47 -17.60 -10.02
N LEU A 385 -4.37 -16.70 -11.01
CA LEU A 385 -5.28 -16.60 -12.16
C LEU A 385 -4.50 -16.76 -13.47
N GLN A 386 -4.11 -17.98 -13.76
CA GLN A 386 -3.16 -18.37 -14.80
C GLN A 386 -3.79 -18.67 -16.17
N THR A 387 -5.10 -18.51 -16.34
CA THR A 387 -5.78 -18.67 -17.64
C THR A 387 -6.46 -17.38 -18.07
N GLY A 388 -6.57 -17.16 -19.38
CA GLY A 388 -7.28 -16.00 -19.93
C GLY A 388 -8.76 -16.29 -20.19
N ARG A 389 -9.60 -15.26 -20.11
CA ARG A 389 -11.02 -15.34 -20.47
C ARG A 389 -11.22 -15.08 -21.95
N SER A 390 -12.17 -15.79 -22.56
CA SER A 390 -12.65 -15.55 -23.94
C SER A 390 -13.86 -14.63 -23.95
N THR A 391 -13.95 -13.76 -24.95
CA THR A 391 -15.16 -12.94 -25.20
C THR A 391 -16.34 -13.81 -25.60
N ARG A 392 -16.10 -15.01 -26.14
CA ARG A 392 -17.10 -15.97 -26.66
C ARG A 392 -17.96 -15.40 -27.78
N VAL A 393 -17.47 -14.36 -28.47
CA VAL A 393 -18.11 -13.87 -29.70
C VAL A 393 -17.87 -14.87 -30.84
N PRO A 394 -18.68 -14.85 -31.91
CA PRO A 394 -18.41 -15.64 -33.11
C PRO A 394 -16.95 -15.52 -33.57
N ASN A 395 -16.37 -16.67 -33.90
CA ASN A 395 -14.97 -16.85 -34.32
C ASN A 395 -13.89 -16.52 -33.27
N SER A 396 -14.24 -16.38 -31.99
CA SER A 396 -13.24 -16.18 -30.91
C SER A 396 -12.29 -17.36 -30.68
N GLU A 397 -12.60 -18.54 -31.21
CA GLU A 397 -11.73 -19.72 -31.18
C GLU A 397 -10.72 -19.77 -32.34
N HIS A 398 -10.71 -18.75 -33.21
CA HIS A 398 -9.79 -18.69 -34.34
C HIS A 398 -8.31 -18.64 -33.87
N PRO A 399 -7.34 -19.34 -34.51
CA PRO A 399 -5.95 -19.42 -34.02
C PRO A 399 -5.20 -18.08 -33.85
N GLN A 400 -5.63 -17.03 -34.56
CA GLN A 400 -5.09 -15.67 -34.42
C GLN A 400 -5.85 -14.79 -33.41
N VAL A 401 -6.85 -15.34 -32.72
CA VAL A 401 -7.48 -14.75 -31.54
C VAL A 401 -6.79 -15.35 -30.32
N ARG A 402 -6.04 -14.53 -29.58
CA ARG A 402 -5.14 -15.00 -28.52
C ARG A 402 -5.53 -14.40 -27.19
N LYS A 403 -5.60 -15.22 -26.15
CA LYS A 403 -5.77 -14.74 -24.78
C LYS A 403 -4.46 -14.14 -24.27
N SER A 404 -4.53 -12.97 -23.66
CA SER A 404 -3.37 -12.22 -23.18
C SER A 404 -2.45 -13.02 -22.25
N VAL A 405 -2.99 -13.79 -21.30
CA VAL A 405 -2.19 -14.59 -20.35
C VAL A 405 -1.37 -15.67 -21.07
N GLU A 406 -1.97 -16.32 -22.07
CA GLU A 406 -1.30 -17.36 -22.85
C GLU A 406 -0.23 -16.72 -23.74
N LEU A 407 -0.56 -15.62 -24.42
CA LEU A 407 0.37 -14.89 -25.28
C LEU A 407 1.59 -14.38 -24.48
N LEU A 408 1.37 -13.76 -23.32
CA LEU A 408 2.45 -13.27 -22.45
C LEU A 408 3.34 -14.41 -21.96
N ARG A 409 2.75 -15.56 -21.62
CA ARG A 409 3.52 -16.75 -21.23
C ARG A 409 4.43 -17.23 -22.36
N GLN A 410 3.92 -17.28 -23.59
CA GLN A 410 4.70 -17.70 -24.76
C GLN A 410 5.84 -16.74 -25.08
N VAL A 411 5.57 -15.44 -25.03
CA VAL A 411 6.62 -14.41 -25.16
C VAL A 411 7.71 -14.59 -24.09
N THR A 412 7.30 -14.81 -22.83
CA THR A 412 8.22 -15.05 -21.71
C THR A 412 9.03 -16.34 -21.89
N ALA A 413 8.44 -17.37 -22.49
CA ALA A 413 9.11 -18.63 -22.80
C ALA A 413 10.04 -18.53 -24.03
N GLY A 414 10.10 -17.38 -24.72
CA GLY A 414 10.88 -17.20 -25.93
C GLY A 414 10.29 -17.92 -27.15
N GLU A 415 9.01 -18.27 -27.12
CA GLU A 415 8.33 -18.87 -28.26
C GLU A 415 8.10 -17.82 -29.37
N ASP A 416 8.26 -18.22 -30.62
CA ASP A 416 7.87 -17.38 -31.76
C ASP A 416 6.34 -17.33 -31.86
N ILE A 417 5.78 -16.17 -31.55
CA ILE A 417 4.33 -15.91 -31.59
C ILE A 417 3.84 -15.43 -32.96
N GLY A 418 4.76 -15.19 -33.92
CA GLY A 418 4.51 -14.46 -35.16
C GLY A 418 4.23 -12.98 -34.91
N THR A 419 4.83 -12.09 -35.71
CA THR A 419 4.58 -10.65 -35.62
C THR A 419 3.51 -10.23 -36.64
N PRO A 420 2.26 -9.97 -36.23
CA PRO A 420 1.25 -9.46 -37.16
C PRO A 420 1.61 -8.04 -37.59
N ARG A 421 1.18 -7.59 -38.77
CA ARG A 421 1.36 -6.18 -39.17
C ARG A 421 0.45 -5.24 -38.38
N SER A 422 -0.68 -5.76 -37.92
CA SER A 422 -1.67 -5.05 -37.13
C SER A 422 -2.36 -5.99 -36.15
N ALA A 423 -2.60 -5.52 -34.92
CA ALA A 423 -3.29 -6.26 -33.88
C ALA A 423 -4.34 -5.38 -33.20
N VAL A 424 -5.46 -5.99 -32.82
CA VAL A 424 -6.52 -5.36 -32.01
C VAL A 424 -6.48 -5.95 -30.61
N VAL A 425 -6.28 -5.12 -29.58
CA VAL A 425 -6.24 -5.57 -28.18
C VAL A 425 -7.55 -5.19 -27.49
N ILE A 426 -8.27 -6.18 -26.96
CA ILE A 426 -9.52 -6.02 -26.22
C ILE A 426 -9.23 -6.10 -24.73
N GLY A 427 -9.29 -5.00 -23.96
CA GLY A 427 -9.07 -5.10 -22.51
C GLY A 427 -8.82 -3.80 -21.76
N GLY A 428 -8.60 -3.97 -20.44
CA GLY A 428 -8.75 -3.06 -19.28
C GLY A 428 -7.81 -1.86 -19.04
N GLY A 429 -7.02 -1.37 -20.01
CA GLY A 429 -6.23 -0.14 -19.85
C GLY A 429 -7.06 1.17 -19.90
N ASN A 430 -6.42 2.35 -19.97
CA ASN A 430 -7.13 3.61 -20.28
C ASN A 430 -7.94 3.50 -21.59
N VAL A 431 -7.45 2.70 -22.54
CA VAL A 431 -8.17 2.33 -23.78
C VAL A 431 -9.44 1.49 -23.50
N ALA A 432 -9.50 0.71 -22.41
CA ALA A 432 -10.70 0.00 -21.99
C ALA A 432 -11.83 0.91 -21.52
N MET A 433 -11.50 2.06 -20.94
CA MET A 433 -12.50 3.06 -20.58
C MET A 433 -13.04 3.78 -21.82
N ASP A 434 -12.23 3.91 -22.87
CA ASP A 434 -12.71 4.35 -24.18
C ASP A 434 -13.55 3.25 -24.88
N ILE A 435 -13.17 1.98 -24.74
CA ILE A 435 -13.92 0.79 -25.21
C ILE A 435 -15.15 0.51 -24.33
N ALA A 436 -15.29 1.08 -23.12
CA ALA A 436 -16.55 1.00 -22.36
C ALA A 436 -17.73 1.63 -23.14
N ARG A 437 -17.44 2.40 -24.20
CA ARG A 437 -18.43 2.86 -25.17
C ARG A 437 -18.72 1.86 -26.30
N THR A 438 -17.88 0.85 -26.58
CA THR A 438 -18.06 -0.10 -27.70
C THR A 438 -17.60 -1.52 -27.33
N GLY A 439 -18.47 -2.54 -27.39
CA GLY A 439 -18.13 -3.93 -27.07
C GLY A 439 -18.01 -4.85 -28.29
N PRO A 440 -17.19 -5.92 -28.21
CA PRO A 440 -16.94 -6.85 -29.31
C PRO A 440 -18.19 -7.66 -29.68
N GLN A 441 -18.37 -7.89 -30.98
CA GLN A 441 -19.52 -8.62 -31.53
C GLN A 441 -19.11 -9.81 -32.41
N GLU A 442 -17.98 -9.73 -33.10
CA GLU A 442 -17.47 -10.82 -33.95
C GLU A 442 -16.00 -10.59 -34.31
N CYS A 443 -15.21 -11.67 -34.34
CA CYS A 443 -13.92 -11.67 -35.01
C CYS A 443 -14.13 -11.95 -36.51
N LEU A 444 -13.80 -10.97 -37.36
CA LEU A 444 -14.08 -11.01 -38.79
C LEU A 444 -13.07 -11.92 -39.50
N VAL A 445 -13.58 -12.85 -40.32
CA VAL A 445 -12.78 -13.81 -41.07
C VAL A 445 -13.12 -13.70 -42.56
N ASP A 446 -12.12 -13.74 -43.43
CA ASP A 446 -12.33 -13.70 -44.88
C ASP A 446 -12.73 -15.07 -45.47
N ALA A 447 -13.00 -15.10 -46.79
CA ALA A 447 -13.38 -16.31 -47.50
C ALA A 447 -12.27 -17.39 -47.53
N GLN A 448 -11.03 -17.03 -47.20
CA GLN A 448 -9.89 -17.94 -47.10
C GLN A 448 -9.64 -18.39 -45.66
N GLY A 449 -10.49 -17.99 -44.71
CA GLY A 449 -10.36 -18.37 -43.31
C GLY A 449 -9.33 -17.53 -42.53
N ARG A 450 -8.91 -16.36 -43.03
CA ARG A 450 -7.94 -15.48 -42.35
C ARG A 450 -8.64 -14.43 -41.50
N LEU A 451 -8.09 -14.12 -40.33
CA LEU A 451 -8.59 -13.03 -39.49
C LEU A 451 -8.32 -11.67 -40.17
N THR A 452 -9.34 -10.83 -40.25
CA THR A 452 -9.26 -9.50 -40.90
C THR A 452 -9.57 -8.35 -39.96
N GLY A 453 -10.17 -8.61 -38.80
CA GLY A 453 -10.41 -7.59 -37.79
C GLY A 453 -11.41 -7.98 -36.72
N LEU A 454 -11.87 -6.99 -35.97
CA LEU A 454 -12.86 -7.10 -34.91
C LEU A 454 -14.04 -6.16 -35.19
N ARG A 455 -15.26 -6.69 -35.17
CA ARG A 455 -16.48 -5.88 -35.18
C ARG A 455 -16.89 -5.54 -33.76
N THR A 456 -17.25 -4.28 -33.53
CA THR A 456 -17.76 -3.77 -32.25
C THR A 456 -19.02 -2.94 -32.44
N TRP A 457 -19.89 -2.93 -31.41
CA TRP A 457 -21.08 -2.07 -31.33
C TRP A 457 -21.01 -1.19 -30.09
N ARG A 458 -21.69 -0.05 -30.09
CA ARG A 458 -21.77 0.79 -28.88
C ARG A 458 -22.41 0.05 -27.71
N VAL A 459 -21.87 0.20 -26.52
CA VAL A 459 -22.48 -0.31 -25.28
C VAL A 459 -23.50 0.71 -24.78
N LYS A 460 -24.76 0.31 -24.64
CA LYS A 460 -25.86 1.11 -24.07
C LYS A 460 -25.86 1.06 -22.54
N ALA A 461 -25.67 -0.14 -22.00
CA ALA A 461 -25.53 -0.39 -20.56
C ALA A 461 -24.65 -1.62 -20.35
N ILE A 462 -23.88 -1.67 -19.25
CA ILE A 462 -23.02 -2.82 -18.90
C ILE A 462 -23.73 -3.78 -17.93
N PHE A 463 -24.58 -3.23 -17.06
CA PHE A 463 -25.29 -3.97 -16.03
C PHE A 463 -26.80 -3.88 -16.26
N ASP A 464 -27.52 -4.93 -15.90
CA ASP A 464 -28.98 -4.89 -15.80
C ASP A 464 -29.42 -4.09 -14.56
N GLU A 465 -30.73 -3.92 -14.40
CA GLU A 465 -31.33 -3.21 -13.26
C GLU A 465 -30.99 -3.87 -11.90
N GLN A 466 -30.57 -5.13 -11.89
CA GLN A 466 -30.16 -5.87 -10.69
C GLN A 466 -28.64 -5.80 -10.45
N GLY A 467 -27.90 -5.03 -11.25
CA GLY A 467 -26.45 -4.88 -11.14
C GLY A 467 -25.65 -6.10 -11.61
N ARG A 468 -26.29 -7.05 -12.32
CA ARG A 468 -25.60 -8.20 -12.91
C ARG A 468 -24.99 -7.79 -14.24
N PHE A 469 -23.81 -8.32 -14.55
CA PHE A 469 -23.14 -8.05 -15.81
C PHE A 469 -23.97 -8.63 -16.97
N ALA A 470 -24.62 -7.75 -17.72
CA ALA A 470 -25.56 -8.07 -18.79
C ALA A 470 -25.54 -6.91 -19.81
N PRO A 471 -24.44 -6.77 -20.58
CA PRO A 471 -24.28 -5.63 -21.46
C PRO A 471 -25.32 -5.63 -22.58
N SER A 472 -25.88 -4.45 -22.87
CA SER A 472 -26.77 -4.20 -24.00
C SER A 472 -26.08 -3.27 -25.02
N TYR A 473 -26.43 -3.42 -26.30
CA TYR A 473 -25.68 -2.80 -27.39
C TYR A 473 -26.55 -2.01 -28.36
N ASP A 474 -25.91 -1.09 -29.07
CA ASP A 474 -26.46 -0.37 -30.21
C ASP A 474 -25.92 -0.96 -31.52
N SER A 475 -26.75 -1.74 -32.21
CA SER A 475 -26.38 -2.31 -33.52
C SER A 475 -26.13 -1.25 -34.58
N ASP A 476 -26.68 -0.04 -34.39
CA ASP A 476 -26.59 1.06 -35.35
C ASP A 476 -25.24 1.81 -35.27
N ASP A 477 -24.46 1.65 -34.19
CA ASP A 477 -23.08 2.19 -34.08
C ASP A 477 -22.06 1.07 -34.31
N GLU A 478 -22.13 0.48 -35.50
CA GLU A 478 -21.17 -0.54 -35.92
C GLU A 478 -19.82 0.08 -36.30
N ARG A 479 -18.76 -0.54 -35.78
CA ARG A 479 -17.37 -0.21 -36.15
C ARG A 479 -16.58 -1.48 -36.43
N ILE A 480 -15.75 -1.40 -37.46
CA ILE A 480 -14.81 -2.45 -37.84
C ILE A 480 -13.39 -1.96 -37.55
N HIS A 481 -12.67 -2.72 -36.73
CA HIS A 481 -11.27 -2.48 -36.40
C HIS A 481 -10.41 -3.49 -37.17
N PRO A 482 -9.70 -3.09 -38.24
CA PRO A 482 -8.90 -4.00 -39.04
C PRO A 482 -7.70 -4.53 -38.25
N GLY A 483 -7.41 -5.83 -38.37
CA GLY A 483 -6.34 -6.49 -37.63
C GLY A 483 -6.11 -7.93 -38.07
N GLU A 484 -4.83 -8.32 -38.16
CA GLU A 484 -4.43 -9.71 -38.47
C GLU A 484 -4.34 -10.58 -37.20
N MET A 485 -4.44 -9.96 -36.02
CA MET A 485 -4.49 -10.62 -34.71
C MET A 485 -5.49 -9.89 -33.78
N VAL A 486 -6.20 -10.65 -32.96
CA VAL A 486 -7.01 -10.11 -31.86
C VAL A 486 -6.46 -10.65 -30.54
N VAL A 487 -6.23 -9.78 -29.56
CA VAL A 487 -5.72 -10.15 -28.24
C VAL A 487 -6.79 -9.89 -27.17
N GLU A 488 -7.22 -10.93 -26.47
CA GLU A 488 -8.23 -10.86 -25.41
C GLU A 488 -7.57 -10.67 -24.03
N ALA A 489 -7.67 -9.45 -23.51
CA ALA A 489 -7.19 -8.99 -22.21
C ALA A 489 -8.36 -8.57 -21.29
N ILE A 490 -9.44 -9.35 -21.31
CA ILE A 490 -10.70 -9.08 -20.61
C ILE A 490 -10.82 -9.73 -19.22
N GLY A 491 -9.72 -10.28 -18.71
CA GLY A 491 -9.65 -10.88 -17.38
C GLY A 491 -9.09 -12.28 -17.38
N GLN A 492 -8.94 -12.81 -16.17
CA GLN A 492 -8.21 -14.03 -15.88
C GLN A 492 -9.08 -14.99 -15.05
N ALA A 493 -8.68 -16.26 -15.02
CA ALA A 493 -9.29 -17.31 -14.20
C ALA A 493 -8.22 -18.29 -13.68
N SER A 494 -8.57 -19.06 -12.65
CA SER A 494 -7.73 -20.16 -12.17
C SER A 494 -7.98 -21.41 -13.01
N ASP A 495 -6.92 -22.17 -13.31
CA ASP A 495 -7.08 -23.58 -13.71
C ASP A 495 -7.22 -24.42 -12.42
N THR A 496 -8.43 -24.94 -12.20
CA THR A 496 -8.81 -25.69 -10.99
C THR A 496 -8.95 -27.18 -11.25
N SER A 497 -8.45 -27.68 -12.38
CA SER A 497 -8.61 -29.09 -12.78
C SER A 497 -8.08 -30.07 -11.73
N LEU A 498 -7.08 -29.67 -10.95
CA LEU A 498 -6.47 -30.49 -9.89
C LEU A 498 -7.42 -30.80 -8.73
N LEU A 499 -8.52 -30.06 -8.58
CA LEU A 499 -9.52 -30.32 -7.54
C LEU A 499 -10.39 -31.53 -7.93
N GLY A 500 -10.63 -31.75 -9.23
CA GLY A 500 -11.61 -32.71 -9.72
C GLY A 500 -13.05 -32.37 -9.31
N ASP A 501 -14.02 -33.06 -9.89
CA ASP A 501 -15.45 -32.73 -9.71
C ASP A 501 -15.89 -32.91 -8.25
N ALA A 502 -15.52 -34.03 -7.63
CA ALA A 502 -15.98 -34.38 -6.28
C ALA A 502 -15.51 -33.41 -5.18
N LEU A 503 -14.30 -32.84 -5.30
CA LEU A 503 -13.84 -31.82 -4.36
C LEU A 503 -14.41 -30.44 -4.72
N THR A 504 -14.50 -30.13 -6.02
CA THR A 504 -15.07 -28.86 -6.50
C THR A 504 -16.49 -28.66 -6.00
N GLU A 505 -17.31 -29.72 -5.96
CA GLU A 505 -18.68 -29.70 -5.42
C GLU A 505 -18.76 -29.49 -3.90
N LYS A 506 -17.76 -29.95 -3.15
CA LYS A 506 -17.68 -29.76 -1.68
C LYS A 506 -17.17 -28.38 -1.28
N LEU A 507 -16.41 -27.76 -2.18
CA LEU A 507 -15.83 -26.44 -1.97
C LEU A 507 -16.87 -25.34 -2.17
N GLU A 508 -16.86 -24.35 -1.28
CA GLU A 508 -17.70 -23.17 -1.43
C GLU A 508 -17.05 -22.15 -2.38
N TRP A 509 -17.86 -21.55 -3.26
CA TRP A 509 -17.39 -20.60 -4.27
C TRP A 509 -18.20 -19.31 -4.21
N ARG A 510 -17.50 -18.18 -4.35
CA ARG A 510 -18.12 -16.85 -4.39
C ARG A 510 -17.69 -16.12 -5.66
N ARG A 511 -18.64 -15.92 -6.58
CA ARG A 511 -18.43 -15.21 -7.87
C ARG A 511 -17.25 -15.80 -8.68
N GLY A 512 -17.16 -17.13 -8.74
CA GLY A 512 -16.13 -17.84 -9.50
C GLY A 512 -14.73 -17.83 -8.86
N ARG A 513 -14.63 -17.48 -7.58
CA ARG A 513 -13.42 -17.58 -6.75
C ARG A 513 -13.70 -18.50 -5.57
N LEU A 514 -12.66 -19.15 -5.06
CA LEU A 514 -12.80 -20.06 -3.94
C LEU A 514 -13.09 -19.26 -2.66
N ASP A 515 -14.13 -19.64 -1.93
CA ASP A 515 -14.49 -18.99 -0.67
C ASP A 515 -13.64 -19.57 0.48
N VAL A 516 -13.23 -18.70 1.40
CA VAL A 516 -12.38 -19.07 2.54
C VAL A 516 -12.71 -18.22 3.76
N ASP A 517 -12.38 -18.74 4.94
CA ASP A 517 -12.47 -17.99 6.19
C ASP A 517 -11.37 -16.90 6.33
N ALA A 518 -11.37 -16.19 7.45
CA ALA A 518 -10.37 -15.15 7.75
C ALA A 518 -8.93 -15.70 7.86
N GLY A 519 -8.74 -17.00 8.10
CA GLY A 519 -7.44 -17.68 8.09
C GLY A 519 -7.06 -18.26 6.71
N GLY A 520 -7.96 -18.18 5.73
CA GLY A 520 -7.79 -18.75 4.39
C GLY A 520 -8.07 -20.25 4.30
N ARG A 521 -8.73 -20.82 5.31
CA ARG A 521 -9.20 -22.21 5.28
C ARG A 521 -10.45 -22.31 4.43
N THR A 522 -10.56 -23.36 3.61
CA THR A 522 -11.73 -23.61 2.75
C THR A 522 -12.85 -24.31 3.55
N SER A 523 -13.96 -24.64 2.90
CA SER A 523 -15.00 -25.50 3.51
C SER A 523 -14.51 -26.91 3.86
N GLU A 524 -13.36 -27.32 3.32
CA GLU A 524 -12.69 -28.58 3.64
C GLU A 524 -11.57 -28.33 4.69
N PRO A 525 -11.67 -28.86 5.93
CA PRO A 525 -10.81 -28.45 7.05
C PRO A 525 -9.29 -28.65 6.87
N TRP A 526 -8.90 -29.54 5.96
CA TRP A 526 -7.52 -29.91 5.69
C TRP A 526 -6.85 -29.03 4.61
N LEU A 527 -7.63 -28.16 3.95
CA LEU A 527 -7.21 -27.39 2.78
C LEU A 527 -7.29 -25.88 3.02
N TRP A 528 -6.23 -25.17 2.64
CA TRP A 528 -6.18 -23.71 2.62
C TRP A 528 -6.05 -23.19 1.20
N ALA A 529 -6.51 -21.96 0.97
CA ALA A 529 -6.30 -21.25 -0.28
C ALA A 529 -5.88 -19.79 -0.06
N ALA A 530 -5.06 -19.27 -0.98
CA ALA A 530 -4.51 -17.91 -0.88
C ALA A 530 -4.33 -17.23 -2.24
N GLY A 531 -4.19 -15.90 -2.21
CA GLY A 531 -3.84 -15.07 -3.36
C GLY A 531 -4.98 -14.90 -4.36
N ASP A 532 -4.61 -14.75 -5.64
CA ASP A 532 -5.55 -14.26 -6.65
C ASP A 532 -6.77 -15.17 -6.88
N MET A 533 -6.64 -16.48 -6.62
CA MET A 533 -7.75 -17.44 -6.72
C MET A 533 -8.88 -17.19 -5.70
N VAL A 534 -8.56 -16.47 -4.61
CA VAL A 534 -9.51 -16.06 -3.56
C VAL A 534 -9.91 -14.60 -3.73
N ARG A 535 -8.94 -13.68 -3.91
CA ARG A 535 -9.17 -12.23 -3.82
C ARG A 535 -9.18 -11.51 -5.18
N GLY A 536 -8.56 -12.08 -6.20
CA GLY A 536 -8.28 -11.41 -7.48
C GLY A 536 -6.86 -10.86 -7.59
N PRO A 537 -6.48 -10.35 -8.77
CA PRO A 537 -5.08 -10.09 -9.12
C PRO A 537 -4.53 -8.84 -8.44
N ASP A 538 -3.64 -9.01 -7.47
CA ASP A 538 -2.79 -7.94 -6.91
C ASP A 538 -1.63 -8.52 -6.10
N VAL A 539 -0.40 -8.19 -6.48
CA VAL A 539 0.82 -8.80 -5.91
C VAL A 539 0.94 -8.58 -4.40
N VAL A 540 0.73 -7.36 -3.92
CA VAL A 540 0.92 -7.04 -2.49
C VAL A 540 -0.18 -7.66 -1.62
N ASN A 541 -1.42 -7.74 -2.11
CA ASN A 541 -2.46 -8.52 -1.44
C ASN A 541 -2.15 -10.02 -1.44
N ALA A 542 -1.59 -10.57 -2.51
CA ALA A 542 -1.17 -11.97 -2.54
C ALA A 542 -0.09 -12.26 -1.48
N VAL A 543 0.89 -11.36 -1.31
CA VAL A 543 1.88 -11.43 -0.22
C VAL A 543 1.18 -11.39 1.15
N ALA A 544 0.26 -10.44 1.37
CA ALA A 544 -0.48 -10.34 2.63
C ALA A 544 -1.31 -11.60 2.94
N ASP A 545 -1.97 -12.17 1.92
CA ASP A 545 -2.71 -13.42 2.06
C ASP A 545 -1.76 -14.59 2.40
N GLY A 546 -0.55 -14.63 1.82
CA GLY A 546 0.47 -15.61 2.17
C GLY A 546 0.87 -15.57 3.66
N HIS A 547 1.15 -14.39 4.21
CA HIS A 547 1.48 -14.21 5.64
C HIS A 547 0.33 -14.69 6.55
N ARG A 548 -0.90 -14.24 6.24
CA ARG A 548 -2.11 -14.58 6.99
C ARG A 548 -2.38 -16.08 7.00
N VAL A 549 -2.26 -16.73 5.84
CA VAL A 549 -2.48 -18.18 5.71
C VAL A 549 -1.38 -18.99 6.37
N ALA A 550 -0.12 -18.57 6.27
CA ALA A 550 0.97 -19.19 7.01
C ALA A 550 0.75 -19.14 8.53
N ALA A 551 0.25 -18.02 9.06
CA ALA A 551 -0.11 -17.91 10.47
C ALA A 551 -1.25 -18.88 10.85
N SER A 552 -2.29 -19.00 10.01
CA SER A 552 -3.39 -19.95 10.22
C SER A 552 -2.92 -21.41 10.19
N ILE A 553 -2.12 -21.80 9.19
CA ILE A 553 -1.55 -23.15 9.09
C ILE A 553 -0.68 -23.45 10.30
N HIS A 554 0.22 -22.54 10.66
CA HIS A 554 1.09 -22.73 11.83
C HIS A 554 0.29 -22.86 13.13
N ALA A 555 -0.78 -22.09 13.33
CA ALA A 555 -1.64 -22.25 14.51
C ALA A 555 -2.36 -23.61 14.53
N HIS A 556 -2.64 -24.19 13.37
CA HIS A 556 -3.32 -25.48 13.26
C HIS A 556 -2.38 -26.68 13.50
N ILE A 557 -1.18 -26.66 12.91
CA ILE A 557 -0.24 -27.80 12.97
C ILE A 557 0.88 -27.61 14.00
N GLY A 558 1.04 -26.40 14.53
CA GLY A 558 2.07 -26.03 15.49
C GLY A 558 1.98 -26.85 16.77
N VAL A 559 3.13 -27.14 17.36
CA VAL A 559 3.20 -27.71 18.71
C VAL A 559 2.89 -26.58 19.70
N PRO A 560 2.07 -26.81 20.76
CA PRO A 560 1.88 -25.82 21.80
C PRO A 560 3.24 -25.32 22.33
N GLU A 561 3.39 -24.02 22.55
CA GLU A 561 4.61 -23.39 23.08
C GLU A 561 4.92 -23.77 24.56
N THR A 562 4.69 -25.02 24.96
CA THR A 562 4.90 -25.51 26.33
C THR A 562 6.20 -26.28 26.54
N VAL A 563 7.20 -26.12 25.67
CA VAL A 563 8.56 -26.59 25.95
C VAL A 563 9.57 -25.49 25.60
N ARG A 564 9.78 -24.58 26.55
CA ARG A 564 11.05 -23.86 26.74
C ARG A 564 11.38 -23.87 28.22
#